data_AF-A0A949LAV7-F1
#
_entry.id   AF-A0A949LAV7-F1
#
_cell.length_a   1.000
_cell.length_b   1.000
_cell.length_c   1.000
_cell.angle_alpha   90.00
_cell.angle_beta   90.00
_cell.angle_gamma   90.00
#
_symmetry.space_group_name_H-M   'P 1'
#
loop_
_entity.id
_entity.type
_entity.pdbx_description
1 polymer ?
#
loop_
_entity_poly.entity_id
_entity_poly.type
_entity_poly.pdbx_seq_one_letter_code
_entity_poly.pdbx_strand_id
1 'polypeptide(L)'
;MTSASLSLFKKLMLQRPAFSLIAMLIIGGAIGSYIPDFQYDASADALVLENDPDLAYMRTITKRYGLQESVFITFTPEYALFSAQSFDTIKRLRDELKGVGSVASINTFLDVPLLRSPPVPLSELSEKTRTLLDTDTDLS
;
A
#
# COMPACT_ATOMS: atom_id res chain seq x y z
N MET A 1 -7.21 17.36 -56.25
CA MET A 1 -6.08 17.75 -55.39
C MET A 1 -5.36 16.54 -54.76
N THR A 2 -5.28 15.40 -55.46
CA THR A 2 -4.84 14.11 -54.89
C THR A 2 -3.61 13.49 -55.57
N SER A 3 -3.22 13.97 -56.75
CA SER A 3 -2.09 13.39 -57.50
C SER A 3 -0.73 13.76 -56.93
N ALA A 4 -0.57 14.97 -56.38
CA ALA A 4 0.67 15.44 -55.79
C ALA A 4 1.02 14.70 -54.50
N SER A 5 0.06 14.49 -53.60
CA SER A 5 0.26 13.73 -52.37
C SER A 5 0.55 12.24 -52.63
N LEU A 6 -0.13 11.64 -53.61
CA LEU A 6 0.07 10.23 -53.98
C LEU A 6 1.43 9.98 -54.64
N SER A 7 1.87 10.92 -55.49
CA SER A 7 3.20 10.83 -56.15
C SER A 7 4.34 11.08 -55.15
N LEU A 8 4.16 11.97 -54.18
CA LEU A 8 5.11 12.17 -53.07
C LEU A 8 5.21 10.90 -52.21
N PHE A 9 4.07 10.30 -51.84
CA PHE A 9 4.03 9.03 -51.11
C PHE A 9 4.75 7.91 -51.86
N LYS A 10 4.45 7.69 -53.14
CA LYS A 10 5.16 6.69 -53.97
C LYS A 10 6.67 6.94 -54.03
N LYS A 11 7.10 8.19 -54.15
CA LYS A 11 8.52 8.54 -54.23
C LYS A 11 9.26 8.28 -52.91
N LEU A 12 8.60 8.60 -51.80
CA LEU A 12 9.16 8.47 -50.45
C LEU A 12 9.15 7.01 -49.96
N MET A 13 8.08 6.26 -50.22
CA MET A 13 7.90 4.88 -49.76
C MET A 13 8.38 3.81 -50.75
N LEU A 14 8.06 3.92 -52.05
CA LEU A 14 8.37 2.88 -53.05
C LEU A 14 9.72 3.08 -53.74
N GLN A 15 10.12 4.31 -54.03
CA GLN A 15 11.36 4.58 -54.78
C GLN A 15 12.62 4.70 -53.89
N ARG A 16 12.46 4.94 -52.58
CA ARG A 16 13.57 5.03 -51.61
C ARG A 16 13.28 4.26 -50.31
N PRO A 17 13.16 2.91 -50.38
CA PRO A 17 12.77 2.09 -49.22
C PRO A 17 13.76 2.19 -48.04
N ALA A 18 15.05 2.44 -48.30
CA ALA A 18 16.03 2.63 -47.23
C ALA A 18 15.76 3.90 -46.41
N PHE A 19 15.32 4.99 -47.06
CA PHE A 19 15.01 6.24 -46.38
C PHE A 19 13.78 6.09 -45.47
N SER A 20 12.73 5.42 -45.97
CA SER A 20 11.54 5.16 -45.16
C SER A 20 11.83 4.24 -43.97
N LEU A 21 12.69 3.24 -44.14
CA LEU A 21 13.09 2.32 -43.06
C LEU A 21 13.88 3.05 -41.97
N ILE A 22 14.83 3.91 -42.35
CA ILE A 22 15.60 4.75 -41.41
C ILE A 22 14.66 5.72 -40.68
N ALA A 23 13.74 6.37 -41.40
CA ALA A 23 12.76 7.26 -40.78
C ALA A 23 11.87 6.52 -39.77
N MET A 24 11.43 5.29 -40.09
CA MET A 24 10.65 4.46 -39.19
C MET A 24 11.44 4.03 -37.96
N LEU A 25 12.73 3.70 -38.12
CA LEU A 25 13.64 3.42 -37.01
C LEU A 25 13.86 4.62 -36.11
N ILE A 26 14.02 5.82 -36.67
CA ILE A 26 14.16 7.07 -35.90
C ILE A 26 12.89 7.35 -35.11
N ILE A 27 11.71 7.25 -35.73
CA ILE A 27 10.43 7.46 -35.05
C ILE A 27 10.22 6.41 -33.95
N GLY A 28 10.46 5.13 -34.27
CA GLY A 28 10.35 4.03 -33.30
C GLY A 28 11.33 4.17 -32.15
N GLY A 29 12.58 4.56 -32.42
CA GLY A 29 13.59 4.83 -31.40
C GLY A 29 13.26 6.04 -30.54
N ALA A 30 12.68 7.09 -31.13
CA ALA A 30 12.21 8.26 -30.38
C ALA A 30 11.07 7.88 -29.42
N ILE A 31 10.08 7.08 -29.86
CA ILE A 31 9.03 6.56 -28.97
C ILE A 31 9.62 5.61 -27.93
N GLY A 32 10.51 4.70 -28.34
CA GLY A 32 11.17 3.73 -27.47
C GLY A 32 12.06 4.38 -26.40
N SER A 33 12.56 5.60 -26.64
CA SER A 33 13.33 6.33 -25.64
C SER A 33 12.54 6.66 -24.37
N TYR A 34 11.19 6.64 -24.44
CA TYR A 34 10.30 6.84 -23.29
C TYR A 34 9.96 5.54 -22.53
N ILE A 35 10.48 4.38 -22.95
CA ILE A 35 10.26 3.11 -22.22
C ILE A 35 10.70 3.19 -20.74
N PRO A 36 11.84 3.80 -20.38
CA PRO A 36 12.26 3.90 -18.98
C PRO A 36 11.29 4.73 -18.10
N ASP A 37 10.57 5.67 -18.69
CA ASP A 37 9.62 6.53 -18.00
C ASP A 37 8.21 5.90 -17.93
N PHE A 38 8.01 4.73 -18.53
CA PHE A 38 6.74 4.03 -18.53
C PHE A 38 6.42 3.52 -17.11
N GLN A 39 5.36 4.07 -16.51
CA GLN A 39 4.83 3.62 -15.22
C GLN A 39 3.64 2.69 -15.46
N TYR A 40 3.70 1.50 -14.87
CA TYR A 40 2.60 0.54 -14.88
C TYR A 40 1.93 0.55 -13.51
N ASP A 41 0.81 1.27 -13.39
CA ASP A 41 -0.02 1.28 -12.19
C ASP A 41 -1.07 0.17 -12.27
N ALA A 42 -0.83 -0.90 -11.51
CA ALA A 42 -1.76 -2.02 -11.35
C ALA A 42 -2.43 -2.03 -9.97
N SER A 43 -2.44 -0.88 -9.29
CA SER A 43 -3.25 -0.71 -8.10
C SER A 43 -4.74 -0.83 -8.44
N ALA A 44 -5.54 -1.26 -7.46
CA ALA A 44 -6.99 -1.27 -7.62
C ALA A 44 -7.54 0.13 -7.90
N ASP A 45 -6.88 1.18 -7.39
CA ASP A 45 -7.25 2.57 -7.60
C ASP A 45 -7.21 2.98 -9.07
N ALA A 46 -6.28 2.43 -9.86
CA ALA A 46 -6.19 2.67 -11.30
C ALA A 46 -7.37 2.09 -12.09
N LEU A 47 -8.11 1.13 -11.53
CA LEU A 47 -9.31 0.53 -12.13
C LEU A 47 -10.60 1.27 -11.77
N VAL A 48 -10.56 2.15 -10.77
CA VAL A 48 -11.74 2.90 -10.30
C VAL A 48 -11.91 4.16 -11.13
N LEU A 49 -13.17 4.51 -11.44
CA LEU A 49 -13.47 5.75 -12.15
C LEU A 49 -13.10 6.98 -11.29
N GLU A 50 -12.32 7.90 -11.85
CA GLU A 50 -11.89 9.10 -11.13
C GLU A 50 -13.06 10.00 -10.69
N ASN A 51 -14.16 10.00 -11.47
CA ASN A 51 -15.38 10.77 -11.20
C ASN A 51 -16.47 9.96 -10.47
N ASP A 52 -16.11 8.88 -9.78
CA ASP A 52 -17.05 8.10 -8.98
C ASP A 52 -17.47 8.88 -7.70
N PRO A 53 -18.77 9.13 -7.47
CA PRO A 53 -19.24 9.84 -6.28
C PRO A 53 -18.94 9.09 -4.97
N ASP A 54 -18.90 7.75 -4.98
CA ASP A 54 -18.60 6.94 -3.81
C ASP A 54 -17.12 7.06 -3.43
N LEU A 55 -16.23 7.12 -4.43
CA LEU A 55 -14.80 7.37 -4.22
C LEU A 55 -14.57 8.77 -3.60
N ALA A 56 -15.28 9.79 -4.08
CA ALA A 56 -15.21 11.14 -3.53
C ALA A 56 -15.71 11.20 -2.07
N TYR A 57 -16.79 10.47 -1.76
CA TYR A 57 -17.30 10.34 -0.40
C TYR A 57 -16.30 9.62 0.51
N MET A 58 -15.76 8.47 0.08
CA MET A 58 -14.76 7.70 0.83
C MET A 58 -13.55 8.58 1.16
N ARG A 59 -12.97 9.27 0.17
CA ARG A 59 -11.84 10.19 0.36
C ARG A 59 -12.16 11.32 1.35
N THR A 60 -13.39 11.83 1.36
CA THR A 60 -13.83 12.86 2.30
C THR A 60 -13.90 12.33 3.74
N ILE A 61 -14.48 11.14 3.92
CA ILE A 61 -14.56 10.47 5.23
C ILE A 61 -13.16 10.10 5.74
N THR A 62 -12.31 9.53 4.89
CA THR A 62 -10.92 9.19 5.22
C THR A 62 -10.14 10.43 5.64
N LYS A 63 -10.26 11.56 4.92
CA LYS A 63 -9.61 12.82 5.29
C LYS A 63 -10.15 13.41 6.60
N ARG A 64 -11.46 13.28 6.87
CA ARG A 64 -12.09 13.82 8.08
C ARG A 64 -11.69 13.06 9.34
N TYR A 65 -11.68 11.73 9.27
CA TYR A 65 -11.44 10.87 10.43
C TYR A 65 -10.01 10.32 10.50
N GLY A 66 -9.18 10.60 9.50
CA GLY A 66 -7.81 10.11 9.44
C GLY A 66 -7.74 8.59 9.47
N LEU A 67 -8.65 7.91 8.77
CA LEU A 67 -8.64 6.44 8.66
C LEU A 67 -7.28 6.02 8.09
N GLN A 68 -6.44 5.41 8.94
CA GLN A 68 -5.13 4.94 8.54
C GLN A 68 -5.29 3.61 7.81
N GLU A 69 -4.63 3.50 6.65
CA GLU A 69 -4.45 2.21 5.99
C GLU A 69 -3.74 1.27 6.96
N SER A 70 -4.46 0.24 7.39
CA SER A 70 -4.04 -0.67 8.44
C SER A 70 -4.00 -2.09 7.90
N VAL A 71 -2.95 -2.84 8.26
CA VAL A 71 -2.84 -4.25 7.93
C VAL A 71 -3.17 -5.07 9.16
N PHE A 72 -4.11 -6.00 9.03
CA PHE A 72 -4.46 -6.93 10.09
C PHE A 72 -3.68 -8.23 9.91
N ILE A 73 -2.87 -8.58 10.91
CA ILE A 73 -2.10 -9.82 10.95
C ILE A 73 -2.78 -10.75 11.95
N THR A 74 -3.19 -11.94 11.49
CA THR A 74 -3.71 -12.99 12.37
C THR A 74 -2.56 -13.88 12.82
N PHE A 75 -2.57 -14.25 14.10
CA PHE A 75 -1.57 -15.13 14.70
C PHE A 75 -2.24 -16.34 15.31
N THR A 76 -1.84 -17.53 14.84
CA THR A 76 -2.24 -18.80 15.44
C THR A 76 -1.06 -19.32 16.26
N PRO A 77 -1.16 -19.38 17.59
CA PRO A 77 -0.05 -19.81 18.42
C PRO A 77 0.15 -21.33 18.31
N GLU A 78 1.42 -21.77 18.30
CA GLU A 78 1.77 -23.20 18.42
C GLU A 78 1.60 -23.72 19.85
N TYR A 79 1.67 -22.82 20.84
CA TYR A 79 1.51 -23.08 22.26
C TYR A 79 0.23 -22.41 22.80
N ALA A 80 -0.03 -22.49 24.11
CA ALA A 80 -1.13 -21.73 24.70
C ALA A 80 -0.95 -20.22 24.44
N LEU A 81 -2.04 -19.50 24.13
CA LEU A 81 -2.01 -18.09 23.72
C LEU A 81 -1.34 -17.19 24.77
N PHE A 82 -1.62 -17.41 26.05
CA PHE A 82 -1.06 -16.67 27.19
C PHE A 82 0.22 -17.30 27.77
N SER A 83 0.89 -18.17 27.01
CA SER A 83 2.18 -18.73 27.42
C SER A 83 3.32 -17.75 27.15
N ALA A 84 4.41 -17.89 27.91
CA ALA A 84 5.62 -17.10 27.71
C ALA A 84 6.19 -17.24 26.29
N GLN A 85 6.07 -18.42 25.68
CA GLN A 85 6.52 -18.71 24.31
C GLN A 85 5.74 -17.90 23.27
N SER A 86 4.41 -17.87 23.39
CA SER A 86 3.55 -17.08 22.51
C SER A 86 3.81 -15.58 22.66
N PHE A 87 4.05 -15.12 23.89
CA PHE A 87 4.38 -13.72 24.16
C PHE A 87 5.72 -13.31 23.55
N ASP A 88 6.76 -14.15 23.69
CA ASP A 88 8.07 -13.88 23.12
C ASP A 88 8.02 -13.82 21.58
N THR A 89 7.27 -14.74 20.96
CA THR A 89 7.06 -14.75 19.51
C THR A 89 6.44 -13.45 19.01
N ILE A 90 5.38 -12.97 19.68
CA ILE A 90 4.68 -11.75 19.29
C ILE A 90 5.50 -10.50 19.57
N LYS A 91 6.26 -10.46 20.68
CA LYS A 91 7.22 -9.38 20.97
C LYS A 91 8.27 -9.29 19.88
N ARG A 92 8.87 -10.41 19.49
CA ARG A 92 9.89 -10.44 18.44
C ARG A 92 9.34 -9.96 17.11
N LEU A 93 8.17 -10.46 16.69
CA LEU A 93 7.51 -10.02 15.47
C LEU A 93 7.22 -8.51 15.47
N ARG A 94 6.68 -8.00 16.59
CA ARG A 94 6.43 -6.56 16.77
C ARG A 94 7.72 -5.76 16.61
N ASP A 95 8.80 -6.18 17.25
CA ASP A 95 10.05 -5.42 17.24
C ASP A 95 10.78 -5.51 15.89
N GLU A 96 10.66 -6.63 15.17
CA GLU A 96 11.08 -6.75 13.77
C GLU A 96 10.29 -5.79 12.86
N LEU A 97 8.96 -5.73 13.00
CA LEU A 97 8.11 -4.83 12.23
C LEU A 97 8.36 -3.35 12.56
N LYS A 98 8.72 -3.02 13.81
CA LYS A 98 9.15 -1.65 14.18
C LYS A 98 10.41 -1.21 13.44
N GLY A 99 11.25 -2.15 13.02
CA GLY A 99 12.45 -1.86 12.23
C GLY A 99 12.17 -1.47 10.78
N VAL A 100 10.95 -1.67 10.29
CA VAL A 100 10.55 -1.33 8.93
C VAL A 100 10.19 0.16 8.87
N GLY A 101 10.97 0.95 8.13
CA GLY A 101 10.84 2.43 8.11
C GLY A 101 9.50 2.98 7.64
N SER A 102 8.68 2.17 6.97
CA SER A 102 7.33 2.54 6.52
C SER A 102 6.22 2.28 7.56
N VAL A 103 6.54 1.66 8.71
CA VAL A 103 5.56 1.30 9.73
C VAL A 103 5.44 2.43 10.75
N ALA A 104 4.28 3.09 10.79
CA ALA A 104 4.04 4.21 11.70
C ALA A 104 3.68 3.77 13.13
N SER A 105 2.90 2.68 13.27
CA SER A 105 2.50 2.15 14.58
C SER A 105 2.17 0.67 14.48
N ILE A 106 2.33 -0.06 15.58
CA ILE A 106 1.98 -1.47 15.70
C ILE A 106 1.22 -1.65 17.01
N ASN A 107 0.02 -2.24 16.90
CA ASN A 107 -0.79 -2.61 18.05
C ASN A 107 -0.86 -4.13 18.12
N THR A 108 -0.43 -4.69 19.26
CA THR A 108 -0.55 -6.12 19.54
C THR A 108 -1.47 -6.32 20.73
N PHE A 109 -2.01 -7.53 20.90
CA PHE A 109 -2.82 -7.84 22.08
C PHE A 109 -2.03 -7.73 23.41
N LEU A 110 -0.69 -7.68 23.34
CA LEU A 110 0.15 -7.46 24.51
C LEU A 110 0.13 -6.01 24.99
N ASP A 111 -0.03 -5.07 24.05
CA ASP A 111 0.14 -3.62 24.28
C ASP A 111 -1.21 -2.89 24.47
N VAL A 112 -2.33 -3.61 24.36
CA VAL A 112 -3.66 -3.03 24.54
C VAL A 112 -4.03 -2.88 26.02
N PRO A 113 -4.79 -1.82 26.37
CA PRO A 113 -5.24 -1.61 27.73
C PRO A 113 -6.26 -2.66 28.17
N LEU A 114 -6.05 -3.25 29.35
CA LEU A 114 -6.95 -4.20 29.98
C LEU A 114 -8.07 -3.46 30.70
N LEU A 115 -9.30 -3.68 30.26
CA LEU A 115 -10.49 -3.03 30.83
C LEU A 115 -10.99 -3.72 32.11
N ARG A 116 -10.59 -4.97 32.36
CA ARG A 116 -11.13 -5.82 33.42
C ARG A 116 -10.05 -6.63 34.15
N SER A 117 -8.94 -5.98 34.52
CA SER A 117 -7.91 -6.64 35.34
C SER A 117 -7.07 -5.60 36.12
N PRO A 118 -7.54 -5.13 37.28
CA PRO A 118 -8.86 -5.31 37.91
C PRO A 118 -9.93 -4.35 37.33
N PRO A 119 -11.23 -4.58 37.56
CA PRO A 119 -12.27 -3.65 37.13
C PRO A 119 -12.15 -2.32 37.90
N VAL A 120 -11.65 -1.29 37.21
CA VAL A 120 -11.53 0.09 37.72
C VAL A 120 -12.59 1.00 37.07
N PRO A 121 -13.05 2.07 37.73
CA PRO A 121 -13.94 3.06 37.14
C PRO A 121 -13.33 3.67 35.87
N LEU A 122 -14.17 4.00 34.88
CA LEU A 122 -13.71 4.54 33.59
C LEU A 122 -12.89 5.83 33.75
N SER A 123 -13.15 6.61 34.81
CA SER A 123 -12.39 7.81 35.17
C SER A 123 -10.92 7.53 35.52
N GLU A 124 -10.62 6.36 36.11
CA GLU A 124 -9.26 5.97 36.51
C GLU A 124 -8.47 5.35 35.35
N LEU A 125 -9.15 4.78 34.35
CA LEU A 125 -8.51 4.29 33.11
C LEU A 125 -7.84 5.40 32.30
N SER A 126 -8.28 6.66 32.45
CA SER A 126 -7.65 7.79 31.76
C SER A 126 -6.30 8.17 32.35
N GLU A 127 -6.00 7.78 33.59
CA GLU A 127 -4.77 8.17 34.29
C GLU A 127 -3.69 7.08 34.21
N LYS A 128 -4.08 5.79 34.23
CA LYS A 128 -3.14 4.67 34.12
C LYS A 128 -3.81 3.45 33.50
N THR A 129 -3.37 3.07 32.30
CA THR A 129 -3.79 1.84 31.62
C THR A 129 -2.83 0.69 31.91
N ARG A 130 -3.37 -0.48 32.24
CA ARG A 130 -2.60 -1.73 32.43
C ARG A 130 -2.58 -2.52 31.14
N THR A 131 -1.50 -3.25 30.88
CA THR A 131 -1.34 -4.12 29.71
C THR A 131 -0.94 -5.54 30.13
N LEU A 132 -0.94 -6.50 29.20
CA LEU A 132 -0.43 -7.86 29.48
C LEU A 132 1.08 -7.90 29.74
N LEU A 133 1.78 -6.79 29.56
CA LEU A 133 3.20 -6.66 29.87
C LEU A 133 3.47 -6.30 31.33
N ASP A 134 2.47 -5.85 32.09
CA ASP A 134 2.63 -5.49 33.50
C ASP A 134 2.74 -6.73 34.41
N THR A 135 3.68 -6.71 35.36
CA THR A 135 3.99 -7.85 36.26
C THR A 135 2.87 -8.26 37.21
N ASP A 136 1.91 -7.38 37.48
CA ASP A 136 0.78 -7.63 38.39
C ASP A 136 -0.51 -7.99 37.65
N THR A 137 -0.42 -8.33 36.37
CA THR A 137 -1.57 -8.70 35.53
C THR A 137 -1.91 -10.17 35.71
N ASP A 138 -3.18 -10.45 36.02
CA ASP A 138 -3.68 -11.82 36.08
C ASP A 138 -3.79 -12.41 34.66
N LEU A 139 -3.13 -13.55 34.45
CA LEU A 139 -3.08 -14.31 33.20
C LEU A 139 -3.92 -15.59 33.25
N SER A 140 -4.67 -15.80 34.35
CA SER A 140 -5.45 -17.01 34.62
C SER A 140 -6.84 -17.05 33.97
#